data_AF-A0A224AUA6-F1
#
_entry.id   AF-A0A224AUA6-F1
#
_cell.length_a   1.000
_cell.length_b   1.000
_cell.length_c   1.000
_cell.angle_alpha   90.00
_cell.angle_beta   90.00
_cell.angle_gamma   90.00
#
_symmetry.space_group_name_H-M   'P 1'
#
loop_
_entity.id
_entity.type
_entity.pdbx_description
1 polymer ?
#
loop_
_entity_poly.entity_id
_entity_poly.type
_entity_poly.pdbx_seq_one_letter_code
_entity_poly.pdbx_strand_id
1 'polypeptide(L)'
;MTDWDFGDFPFGLELLTMPPVGPSRATAVTPYVAGPCDPGLTVMQLRLLADSPLVDDVPEEARKVSPEQIFWFRWITGHQITFVIWHLMGKLLEQTAERGEPDRSTAARLETYVSGYNAMLLYTGSCPLDTYQSLIRPRMYLQHRSFSGTWASDFTPVRSLFRGRGPARGASREAARLARAVEINKAIHDGIAARLVPAGKSLLQEAMTGPVVRPSERTALLYDNFFMTLRGPVDDDTTITQLLRRLRAVAMDLAVNGLYPLGHEGDERPEELRRVEVADCENRIGHVLHEVGEAAVTPAGSLSYQ
;
A
#
# COMPACT_ATOMS: atom_id res chain seq x y z
N MET A 1 4.76 -25.05 -6.75
CA MET A 1 5.55 -23.92 -6.20
C MET A 1 4.60 -22.84 -5.66
N THR A 2 3.47 -23.26 -5.08
CA THR A 2 2.23 -22.47 -4.95
C THR A 2 1.51 -22.67 -3.63
N ASP A 3 2.19 -23.23 -2.62
CA ASP A 3 1.62 -23.31 -1.29
C ASP A 3 1.50 -21.90 -0.70
N TRP A 4 0.32 -21.64 -0.13
CA TRP A 4 0.03 -20.44 0.61
C TRP A 4 0.74 -20.52 1.97
N ASP A 5 1.73 -19.66 2.19
CA ASP A 5 2.58 -19.64 3.38
C ASP A 5 2.47 -18.32 4.17
N PHE A 6 1.46 -17.49 3.86
CA PHE A 6 1.24 -16.20 4.48
C PHE A 6 0.16 -16.29 5.57
N GLY A 7 0.49 -15.97 6.82
CA GLY A 7 -0.48 -16.01 7.92
C GLY A 7 -1.06 -17.41 8.21
N ASP A 8 -0.26 -18.45 7.98
CA ASP A 8 -0.51 -19.88 8.28
C ASP A 8 -1.67 -20.58 7.54
N PHE A 9 -2.56 -19.84 6.86
CA PHE A 9 -3.65 -20.38 6.04
C PHE A 9 -4.12 -19.35 4.99
N PRO A 10 -4.82 -19.77 3.91
CA PRO A 10 -5.29 -18.86 2.86
C PRO A 10 -6.04 -17.63 3.40
N PHE A 11 -5.59 -16.44 2.99
CA PHE A 11 -6.09 -15.13 3.43
C PHE A 11 -5.96 -14.88 4.94
N GLY A 12 -5.03 -15.58 5.60
CA GLY A 12 -4.55 -15.26 6.94
C GLY A 12 -3.83 -13.91 6.99
N LEU A 13 -3.69 -13.34 8.19
CA LEU A 13 -3.05 -12.05 8.41
C LEU A 13 -1.74 -12.23 9.17
N GLU A 14 -0.71 -11.46 8.79
CA GLU A 14 0.54 -11.37 9.54
C GLU A 14 0.65 -10.01 10.25
N LEU A 15 1.24 -10.02 11.44
CA LEU A 15 1.66 -8.78 12.11
C LEU A 15 2.71 -8.06 11.27
N LEU A 16 2.65 -6.73 11.25
CA LEU A 16 3.68 -5.88 10.65
C LEU A 16 4.50 -5.24 11.76
N THR A 17 5.82 -5.42 11.78
CA THR A 17 6.72 -4.65 12.66
C THR A 17 7.35 -3.51 11.89
N MET A 18 7.15 -2.28 12.34
CA MET A 18 7.68 -1.06 11.74
C MET A 18 8.53 -0.28 12.73
N PRO A 19 9.49 0.53 12.25
CA PRO A 19 10.21 1.44 13.13
C PRO A 19 9.26 2.52 13.68
N PRO A 20 9.57 3.10 14.85
CA PRO A 20 8.85 4.27 15.36
C PRO A 20 8.99 5.46 14.39
N VAL A 21 7.90 6.16 14.12
CA VAL A 21 7.89 7.36 13.27
C VAL A 21 6.83 8.34 13.77
N GLY A 22 7.11 9.64 13.66
CA GLY A 22 6.19 10.70 14.05
C GLY A 22 5.73 10.57 15.51
N PRO A 23 4.42 10.54 15.80
CA PRO A 23 3.90 10.40 17.16
C PRO A 23 3.94 8.96 17.70
N SER A 24 4.19 7.94 16.86
CA SER A 24 4.27 6.55 17.31
C SER A 24 5.58 6.30 18.06
N ARG A 25 5.48 5.74 19.27
CA ARG A 25 6.64 5.33 20.08
C ARG A 25 6.90 3.84 19.95
N ALA A 26 8.15 3.43 20.21
CA ALA A 26 8.49 2.02 20.33
C ALA A 26 7.67 1.40 21.48
N THR A 27 7.03 0.27 21.21
CA THR A 27 6.57 -0.62 22.25
C THR A 27 7.73 -1.54 22.63
N ALA A 28 7.88 -1.86 23.92
CA ALA A 28 8.92 -2.77 24.40
C ALA A 28 8.56 -4.23 24.04
N VAL A 29 8.50 -4.52 22.74
CA VAL A 29 8.05 -5.81 22.21
C VAL A 29 9.17 -6.39 21.35
N THR A 30 9.43 -7.67 21.52
CA THR A 30 10.30 -8.44 20.63
C THR A 30 9.78 -8.31 19.20
N PRO A 31 10.60 -7.91 18.21
CA PRO A 31 10.16 -7.83 16.82
C PRO A 31 9.49 -9.14 16.40
N TYR A 32 8.33 -9.04 15.74
CA TYR A 32 7.76 -10.22 15.11
C TYR A 32 8.72 -10.67 14.00
N VAL A 33 9.22 -11.89 14.12
CA VAL A 33 10.05 -12.51 13.10
C VAL A 33 9.11 -13.07 12.04
N ALA A 34 9.04 -12.38 10.90
CA ALA A 34 8.31 -12.89 9.76
C ALA A 34 8.87 -14.26 9.33
N GLY A 35 8.02 -15.08 8.71
CA GLY A 35 8.46 -16.35 8.13
C GLY A 35 9.63 -16.15 7.15
N PRO A 36 10.44 -17.19 6.90
CA PRO A 36 11.57 -17.09 5.98
C PRO A 36 11.11 -16.56 4.61
N CYS A 37 11.92 -15.69 4.01
CA CYS A 37 11.68 -15.10 2.71
C CYS A 37 13.02 -15.00 2.00
N ASP A 38 13.17 -15.69 0.86
CA ASP A 38 14.30 -15.45 -0.04
C ASP A 38 13.94 -14.28 -0.96
N PRO A 39 14.65 -13.13 -0.87
CA PRO A 39 14.27 -11.95 -1.65
C PRO A 39 14.34 -12.17 -3.17
N GLY A 40 15.36 -12.88 -3.65
CA GLY A 40 15.57 -13.13 -5.07
C GLY A 40 14.51 -14.07 -5.65
N LEU A 41 14.23 -15.17 -4.93
CA LEU A 41 13.15 -16.09 -5.30
C LEU A 41 11.79 -15.40 -5.28
N THR A 42 11.53 -14.55 -4.28
CA THR A 42 10.24 -13.86 -4.15
C THR A 42 10.03 -12.86 -5.29
N VAL A 43 11.06 -12.09 -5.64
CA VAL A 43 11.01 -11.17 -6.80
C VAL A 43 10.77 -11.95 -8.10
N MET A 44 11.46 -13.07 -8.31
CA MET A 44 11.22 -13.94 -9.47
C MET A 44 9.77 -14.44 -9.51
N GLN A 45 9.21 -14.86 -8.36
CA GLN A 45 7.82 -15.30 -8.27
C GLN A 45 6.83 -14.18 -8.57
N LEU A 46 7.07 -12.96 -8.08
CA LEU A 46 6.25 -11.78 -8.40
C LEU A 46 6.21 -11.53 -9.92
N ARG A 47 7.35 -11.65 -10.59
CA ARG A 47 7.43 -11.53 -12.06
C ARG A 47 6.57 -12.58 -12.77
N LEU A 48 6.70 -13.84 -12.37
CA LEU A 48 5.94 -14.94 -12.96
C LEU A 48 4.43 -14.75 -12.77
N LEU A 49 3.99 -14.33 -11.57
CA LEU A 49 2.58 -14.05 -11.28
C LEU A 49 2.05 -12.83 -12.03
N ALA A 50 2.90 -11.85 -12.35
CA ALA A 50 2.53 -10.70 -13.16
C ALA A 50 2.30 -11.06 -14.64
N ASP A 51 3.15 -11.93 -15.20
CA ASP A 51 3.10 -12.33 -16.61
C ASP A 51 2.03 -13.40 -16.89
N SER A 52 1.74 -14.27 -15.90
CA SER A 52 0.79 -15.37 -16.04
C SER A 52 0.09 -15.65 -14.71
N PRO A 53 -1.21 -15.34 -14.57
CA PRO A 53 -1.97 -15.76 -13.40
C PRO A 53 -2.02 -17.30 -13.38
N LEU A 54 -1.38 -17.90 -12.37
CA LEU A 54 -1.37 -19.35 -12.16
C LEU A 54 -2.72 -19.79 -11.57
N VAL A 55 -3.77 -19.81 -12.40
CA VAL A 55 -5.13 -20.15 -11.96
C VAL A 55 -5.24 -21.65 -11.60
N ASP A 56 -4.45 -22.51 -12.26
CA ASP A 56 -4.58 -23.97 -12.15
C ASP A 56 -3.88 -24.58 -10.92
N ASP A 57 -2.88 -23.90 -10.35
CA ASP A 57 -2.06 -24.39 -9.23
C ASP A 57 -2.44 -23.78 -7.86
N VAL A 58 -3.61 -23.13 -7.77
CA VAL A 58 -4.10 -22.52 -6.53
C VAL A 58 -4.61 -23.60 -5.56
N PRO A 59 -4.20 -23.59 -4.27
CA PRO A 59 -4.73 -24.49 -3.26
C PRO A 59 -6.27 -24.48 -3.21
N GLU A 60 -6.90 -25.64 -3.11
CA GLU A 60 -8.36 -25.78 -3.10
C GLU A 60 -9.01 -24.96 -1.97
N GLU A 61 -8.32 -24.84 -0.84
CA GLU A 61 -8.71 -24.05 0.32
C GLU A 61 -8.83 -22.56 -0.02
N ALA A 62 -7.93 -22.02 -0.86
CA ALA A 62 -7.97 -20.62 -1.26
C ALA A 62 -9.19 -20.30 -2.14
N ARG A 63 -9.74 -21.30 -2.85
CA ARG A 63 -10.98 -21.16 -3.66
C ARG A 63 -12.26 -21.23 -2.82
N LYS A 64 -12.19 -21.68 -1.57
CA LYS A 64 -13.34 -21.83 -0.65
C LYS A 64 -13.52 -20.64 0.29
N VAL A 65 -12.68 -19.61 0.15
CA VAL A 65 -12.66 -18.45 1.05
C VAL A 65 -13.84 -17.53 0.76
N SER A 66 -14.50 -17.01 1.81
CA SER A 66 -15.63 -16.11 1.62
C SER A 66 -15.19 -14.75 1.08
N PRO A 67 -16.06 -14.02 0.35
CA PRO A 67 -15.74 -12.67 -0.09
C PRO A 67 -15.38 -11.72 1.05
N GLU A 68 -16.02 -11.83 2.23
CA GLU A 68 -15.68 -11.00 3.38
C GLU A 68 -14.24 -11.23 3.85
N GLN A 69 -13.77 -12.48 3.86
CA GLN A 69 -12.41 -12.81 4.25
C GLN A 69 -11.40 -12.28 3.22
N ILE A 70 -11.69 -12.39 1.92
CA ILE A 70 -10.86 -11.79 0.86
C ILE A 70 -10.76 -10.28 1.08
N PHE A 71 -11.89 -9.56 1.14
CA PHE A 71 -11.84 -8.10 1.25
C PHE A 71 -11.28 -7.60 2.57
N TRP A 72 -11.44 -8.34 3.67
CA TRP A 72 -10.76 -8.03 4.92
C TRP A 72 -9.24 -8.21 4.81
N PHE A 73 -8.79 -9.31 4.19
CA PHE A 73 -7.38 -9.54 3.89
C PHE A 73 -6.81 -8.41 3.02
N ARG A 74 -7.49 -8.06 1.92
CA ARG A 74 -7.08 -6.95 1.05
C ARG A 74 -6.94 -5.66 1.83
N TRP A 75 -7.94 -5.34 2.67
CA TRP A 75 -7.96 -4.13 3.46
C TRP A 75 -6.77 -4.05 4.40
N ILE A 76 -6.49 -5.09 5.19
CA ILE A 76 -5.40 -5.08 6.16
C ILE A 76 -4.04 -5.14 5.46
N THR A 77 -3.82 -6.14 4.61
CA THR A 77 -2.52 -6.39 3.97
C THR A 77 -2.12 -5.27 3.02
N GLY A 78 -3.06 -4.71 2.25
CA GLY A 78 -2.76 -3.59 1.34
C GLY A 78 -2.38 -2.29 2.07
N HIS A 79 -3.01 -2.01 3.23
CA HIS A 79 -2.59 -0.88 4.07
C HIS A 79 -1.24 -1.12 4.73
N GLN A 80 -0.95 -2.35 5.19
CA GLN A 80 0.37 -2.70 5.71
C GLN A 80 1.48 -2.49 4.66
N ILE A 81 1.26 -2.92 3.41
CA ILE A 81 2.19 -2.65 2.30
C ILE A 81 2.36 -1.14 2.10
N THR A 82 1.27 -0.38 2.14
CA THR A 82 1.30 1.09 2.02
C THR A 82 2.19 1.72 3.10
N PHE A 83 2.13 1.25 4.35
CA PHE A 83 2.97 1.79 5.43
C PHE A 83 4.45 1.53 5.16
N VAL A 84 4.81 0.34 4.70
CA VAL A 84 6.18 0.01 4.35
C VAL A 84 6.67 0.86 3.17
N ILE A 85 5.86 1.01 2.12
CA ILE A 85 6.19 1.86 0.97
C ILE A 85 6.39 3.31 1.39
N TRP A 86 5.53 3.85 2.26
CA TRP A 86 5.69 5.21 2.81
C TRP A 86 6.96 5.36 3.64
N HIS A 87 7.30 4.36 4.45
CA HIS A 87 8.54 4.36 5.21
C HIS A 87 9.76 4.40 4.28
N LEU A 88 9.81 3.53 3.25
CA LEU A 88 10.89 3.49 2.27
C LEU A 88 11.01 4.80 1.48
N MET A 89 9.89 5.40 1.06
CA MET A 89 9.90 6.74 0.44
C MET A 89 10.41 7.81 1.41
N GLY A 90 10.00 7.76 2.68
CA GLY A 90 10.46 8.68 3.73
C GLY A 90 11.99 8.71 3.84
N LYS A 91 12.62 7.54 3.85
CA LYS A 91 14.10 7.41 3.87
C LYS A 91 14.76 8.06 2.65
N LEU A 92 14.21 7.85 1.46
CA LEU A 92 14.73 8.47 0.22
C LEU A 92 14.56 9.99 0.23
N LEU A 93 13.44 10.49 0.73
CA LEU A 93 13.17 11.93 0.84
C LEU A 93 14.09 12.60 1.86
N GLU A 94 14.38 11.94 2.97
CA GLU A 94 15.33 12.43 3.98
C GLU A 94 16.75 12.53 3.40
N GLN A 95 17.23 11.47 2.75
CA GLN A 95 18.53 11.47 2.07
C GLN A 95 18.63 12.54 0.99
N THR A 96 17.53 12.81 0.29
CA THR A 96 17.45 13.86 -0.73
C THR A 96 17.51 15.26 -0.11
N ALA A 97 16.82 15.48 1.01
CA ALA A 97 16.81 16.78 1.69
C ALA A 97 18.22 17.20 2.15
N GLU A 98 19.07 16.24 2.50
CA GLU A 98 20.48 16.47 2.83
C GLU A 98 21.34 16.85 1.61
N ARG A 99 20.99 16.36 0.41
CA ARG A 99 21.76 16.53 -0.84
C ARG A 99 21.22 17.62 -1.77
N GLY A 100 20.02 18.13 -1.52
CA GLY A 100 19.34 19.16 -2.30
C GLY A 100 18.31 18.60 -3.28
N GLU A 101 18.76 17.99 -4.38
CA GLU A 101 17.89 17.38 -5.39
C GLU A 101 18.10 15.86 -5.49
N PRO A 102 17.05 15.07 -5.77
CA PRO A 102 17.20 13.63 -5.92
C PRO A 102 17.96 13.33 -7.22
N ASP A 103 18.90 12.39 -7.18
CA ASP A 103 19.45 11.84 -8.40
C ASP A 103 18.40 11.04 -9.19
N ARG A 104 18.73 10.68 -10.43
CA ARG A 104 17.83 9.93 -11.32
C ARG A 104 17.35 8.61 -10.71
N SER A 105 18.25 7.88 -10.03
CA SER A 105 17.95 6.59 -9.40
C SER A 105 16.91 6.76 -8.28
N THR A 106 17.12 7.77 -7.43
CA THR A 106 16.24 8.12 -6.32
C THR A 106 14.87 8.57 -6.81
N ALA A 107 14.82 9.43 -7.84
CA ALA A 107 13.57 9.90 -8.43
C ALA A 107 12.77 8.76 -9.07
N ALA A 108 13.43 7.86 -9.82
CA ALA A 108 12.79 6.69 -10.40
C ALA A 108 12.24 5.74 -9.31
N ARG A 109 12.99 5.55 -8.22
CA ARG A 109 12.54 4.73 -7.09
C ARG A 109 11.33 5.33 -6.36
N LEU A 110 11.31 6.65 -6.18
CA LEU A 110 10.14 7.35 -5.65
C LEU A 110 8.91 7.17 -6.57
N GLU A 111 9.10 7.25 -7.89
CA GLU A 111 8.03 7.00 -8.87
C GLU A 111 7.48 5.57 -8.77
N THR A 112 8.35 4.56 -8.66
CA THR A 112 7.96 3.16 -8.45
C THR A 112 7.16 3.00 -7.16
N TYR A 113 7.60 3.61 -6.06
CA TYR A 113 6.88 3.53 -4.79
C TYR A 113 5.55 4.29 -4.78
N VAL A 114 5.44 5.42 -5.47
CA VAL A 114 4.14 6.08 -5.69
C VAL A 114 3.22 5.18 -6.50
N SER A 115 3.73 4.51 -7.53
CA SER A 115 2.96 3.53 -8.32
C SER A 115 2.52 2.34 -7.47
N GLY A 116 3.39 1.85 -6.58
CA GLY A 116 3.04 0.82 -5.59
C GLY A 116 1.91 1.26 -4.66
N TYR A 117 1.94 2.51 -4.19
CA TYR A 117 0.85 3.06 -3.39
C TYR A 117 -0.46 3.19 -4.20
N ASN A 118 -0.39 3.60 -5.46
CA ASN A 118 -1.55 3.61 -6.36
C ASN A 118 -2.18 2.22 -6.49
N ALA A 119 -1.36 1.19 -6.70
CA ALA A 119 -1.80 -0.19 -6.77
C ALA A 119 -2.46 -0.66 -5.46
N MET A 120 -1.91 -0.28 -4.29
CA MET A 120 -2.51 -0.64 -3.00
C MET A 120 -3.82 0.09 -2.72
N LEU A 121 -3.97 1.33 -3.17
CA LEU A 121 -5.26 2.03 -3.11
C LEU A 121 -6.31 1.30 -3.96
N LEU A 122 -5.99 0.95 -5.20
CA LEU A 122 -6.90 0.20 -6.07
C LEU A 122 -7.24 -1.18 -5.50
N TYR A 123 -6.23 -1.89 -5.00
CA TYR A 123 -6.39 -3.21 -4.40
C TYR A 123 -7.29 -3.19 -3.15
N THR A 124 -7.02 -2.31 -2.18
CA THR A 124 -7.84 -2.16 -0.97
C THR A 124 -9.22 -1.57 -1.28
N GLY A 125 -9.26 -0.63 -2.21
CA GLY A 125 -10.46 0.03 -2.71
C GLY A 125 -11.20 -0.76 -3.78
N SER A 126 -10.88 -2.04 -4.01
CA SER A 126 -11.62 -2.92 -4.94
C SER A 126 -12.89 -3.50 -4.33
N CYS A 127 -13.08 -3.38 -3.02
CA CYS A 127 -14.25 -3.92 -2.34
C CYS A 127 -15.56 -3.24 -2.81
N PRO A 128 -16.66 -4.00 -2.94
CA PRO A 128 -17.98 -3.42 -3.18
C PRO A 128 -18.39 -2.48 -2.05
N LEU A 129 -19.23 -1.50 -2.38
CA LEU A 129 -19.77 -0.54 -1.40
C LEU A 129 -20.45 -1.25 -0.21
N ASP A 130 -21.24 -2.29 -0.49
CA ASP A 130 -21.96 -3.04 0.54
C ASP A 130 -21.01 -3.75 1.51
N THR A 131 -19.93 -4.35 1.01
CA THR A 131 -18.89 -4.94 1.86
C THR A 131 -18.20 -3.88 2.70
N TYR A 132 -17.87 -2.73 2.11
CA TYR A 132 -17.27 -1.62 2.86
C TYR A 132 -18.18 -1.15 4.00
N GLN A 133 -19.48 -0.98 3.74
CA GLN A 133 -20.45 -0.50 4.72
C GLN A 133 -20.83 -1.53 5.79
N SER A 134 -20.87 -2.82 5.45
CA SER A 134 -21.27 -3.89 6.38
C SER A 134 -20.11 -4.48 7.19
N LEU A 135 -18.89 -4.47 6.64
CA LEU A 135 -17.73 -5.13 7.25
C LEU A 135 -16.66 -4.15 7.71
N ILE A 136 -16.14 -3.32 6.79
CA ILE A 136 -14.93 -2.53 7.01
C ILE A 136 -15.23 -1.32 7.91
N ARG A 137 -16.20 -0.48 7.49
CA ARG A 137 -16.54 0.76 8.18
C ARG A 137 -17.03 0.53 9.62
N PRO A 138 -17.88 -0.46 9.93
CA PRO A 138 -18.27 -0.73 11.31
C PRO A 138 -17.09 -1.11 12.20
N ARG A 139 -16.13 -1.90 11.69
CA ARG A 139 -14.91 -2.27 12.44
C ARG A 139 -14.01 -1.07 12.71
N MET A 140 -13.85 -0.16 11.75
CA MET A 140 -13.14 1.11 11.99
C MET A 140 -13.86 1.94 13.06
N TYR A 141 -15.19 2.01 13.01
CA TYR A 141 -15.99 2.77 13.98
C TYR A 141 -15.93 2.19 15.40
N LEU A 142 -15.81 0.86 15.53
CA LEU A 142 -15.58 0.19 16.81
C LEU A 142 -14.25 0.59 17.47
N GLN A 143 -13.22 0.89 16.68
CA GLN A 143 -11.97 1.42 17.21
C GLN A 143 -12.14 2.87 17.68
N HIS A 144 -12.71 3.71 16.82
CA HIS A 144 -13.02 5.10 17.16
C HIS A 144 -13.99 5.73 16.16
N ARG A 145 -14.93 6.55 16.64
CA ARG A 145 -15.94 7.21 15.78
C ARG A 145 -15.35 8.11 14.69
N SER A 146 -14.20 8.71 14.98
CA SER A 146 -13.45 9.59 14.08
C SER A 146 -12.26 8.91 13.39
N PHE A 147 -12.24 7.57 13.31
CA PHE A 147 -11.14 6.83 12.69
C PHE A 147 -10.81 7.40 11.31
N SER A 148 -9.54 7.74 11.08
CA SER A 148 -9.11 8.47 9.89
C SER A 148 -7.73 8.02 9.43
N GLY A 149 -7.53 7.95 8.12
CA GLY A 149 -6.22 7.72 7.50
C GLY A 149 -5.18 8.77 7.88
N THR A 150 -5.60 9.97 8.32
CA THR A 150 -4.70 11.02 8.81
C THR A 150 -3.91 10.63 10.06
N TRP A 151 -4.30 9.55 10.76
CA TRP A 151 -3.62 9.05 11.95
C TRP A 151 -2.42 8.16 11.63
N ALA A 152 -2.22 7.79 10.36
CA ALA A 152 -1.08 6.99 9.93
C ALA A 152 0.23 7.77 10.13
N SER A 153 1.07 7.29 11.05
CA SER A 153 2.35 7.93 11.36
C SER A 153 3.29 7.93 10.16
N ASP A 154 3.35 6.83 9.38
CA ASP A 154 4.24 6.67 8.23
C ASP A 154 3.89 7.60 7.05
N PHE A 155 2.69 8.18 7.03
CA PHE A 155 2.36 9.17 6.00
C PHE A 155 3.04 10.52 6.24
N THR A 156 3.43 10.82 7.48
CA THR A 156 3.99 12.14 7.85
C THR A 156 5.22 12.52 7.03
N PRO A 157 6.25 11.65 6.87
CA PRO A 157 7.44 11.97 6.09
C PRO A 157 7.16 12.20 4.59
N VAL A 158 6.15 11.52 4.03
CA VAL A 158 5.85 11.56 2.59
C VAL A 158 4.77 12.59 2.23
N ARG A 159 4.09 13.17 3.22
CA ARG A 159 2.96 14.10 3.02
C ARG A 159 3.29 15.29 2.11
N SER A 160 4.53 15.79 2.14
CA SER A 160 4.94 16.92 1.30
C SER A 160 4.96 16.53 -0.18
N LEU A 161 5.43 15.33 -0.52
CA LEU A 161 5.46 14.78 -1.88
C LEU A 161 4.04 14.73 -2.47
N PHE A 162 3.10 14.13 -1.75
CA PHE A 162 1.70 14.01 -2.19
C PHE A 162 0.93 15.33 -2.18
N ARG A 163 1.51 16.41 -1.63
CA ARG A 163 1.02 17.80 -1.78
C ARG A 163 1.66 18.53 -2.96
N GLY A 164 2.34 17.81 -3.85
CA GLY A 164 3.07 18.37 -4.98
C GLY A 164 4.21 19.28 -4.56
N ARG A 165 4.91 18.96 -3.46
CA ARG A 165 6.10 19.68 -2.97
C ARG A 165 7.35 18.78 -3.05
N GLY A 166 8.52 19.39 -2.85
CA GLY A 166 9.80 18.67 -2.84
C GLY A 166 10.17 18.17 -4.24
N PRO A 167 10.63 16.92 -4.39
CA PRO A 167 11.23 16.43 -5.64
C PRO A 167 10.28 16.41 -6.84
N ALA A 168 8.96 16.41 -6.61
CA ALA A 168 7.95 16.50 -7.67
C ALA A 168 7.82 17.91 -8.30
N ARG A 169 8.50 18.95 -7.78
CA ARG A 169 8.50 20.31 -8.34
C ARG A 169 9.66 20.60 -9.30
N GLY A 170 10.60 19.66 -9.44
CA GLY A 170 11.76 19.85 -10.30
C GLY A 170 11.38 20.01 -11.77
N ALA A 171 12.29 20.61 -12.56
CA ALA A 171 12.13 20.78 -14.00
C ALA A 171 12.61 19.55 -14.82
N SER A 172 13.18 18.54 -14.15
CA SER A 172 13.70 17.33 -14.82
C SER A 172 12.58 16.44 -15.34
N ARG A 173 12.91 15.58 -16.31
CA ARG A 173 11.98 14.57 -16.84
C ARG A 173 11.52 13.62 -15.73
N GLU A 174 12.42 13.27 -14.83
CA GLU A 174 12.17 12.41 -13.67
C GLU A 174 11.20 13.07 -12.68
N ALA A 175 11.37 14.36 -12.38
CA ALA A 175 10.43 15.11 -11.55
C ALA A 175 9.03 15.19 -12.17
N ALA A 176 8.95 15.38 -13.50
CA ALA A 176 7.68 15.38 -14.22
C ALA A 176 6.97 14.01 -14.19
N ARG A 177 7.72 12.89 -14.29
CA ARG A 177 7.16 11.54 -14.14
C ARG A 177 6.64 11.30 -12.73
N LEU A 178 7.42 11.67 -11.71
CA LEU A 178 7.00 11.58 -10.31
C LEU A 178 5.75 12.42 -10.03
N ALA A 179 5.70 13.66 -10.54
CA ALA A 179 4.52 14.52 -10.41
C ALA A 179 3.27 13.89 -11.05
N ARG A 180 3.40 13.30 -12.24
CA ARG A 180 2.31 12.57 -12.89
C ARG A 180 1.82 11.39 -12.04
N ALA A 181 2.73 10.60 -11.48
CA ALA A 181 2.37 9.48 -10.61
C ALA A 181 1.59 9.94 -9.37
N VAL A 182 1.96 11.09 -8.79
CA VAL A 182 1.24 11.72 -7.67
C VAL A 182 -0.14 12.25 -8.07
N GLU A 183 -0.30 12.82 -9.27
CA GLU A 183 -1.62 13.24 -9.76
C GLU A 183 -2.55 12.03 -10.01
N ILE A 184 -2.01 10.93 -10.53
CA ILE A 184 -2.76 9.66 -10.65
C ILE A 184 -3.17 9.16 -9.26
N ASN A 185 -2.27 9.21 -8.28
CA ASN A 185 -2.58 8.84 -6.89
C ASN A 185 -3.78 9.62 -6.36
N LYS A 186 -3.79 10.93 -6.57
CA LYS A 186 -4.87 11.81 -6.14
C LYS A 186 -6.20 11.43 -6.80
N ALA A 187 -6.20 11.17 -8.12
CA ALA A 187 -7.41 10.74 -8.83
C ALA A 187 -7.96 9.42 -8.27
N ILE A 188 -7.09 8.43 -8.06
CA ILE A 188 -7.46 7.13 -7.48
C ILE A 188 -8.06 7.33 -6.07
N HIS A 189 -7.37 8.09 -5.22
CA HIS A 189 -7.81 8.34 -3.85
C HIS A 189 -9.17 9.05 -3.80
N ASP A 190 -9.33 10.13 -4.55
CA ASP A 190 -10.58 10.91 -4.60
C ASP A 190 -11.73 10.06 -5.16
N GLY A 191 -11.46 9.28 -6.21
CA GLY A 191 -12.42 8.37 -6.81
C GLY A 191 -12.87 7.24 -5.87
N ILE A 192 -11.95 6.60 -5.15
CA ILE A 192 -12.29 5.58 -4.13
C ILE A 192 -13.11 6.21 -3.01
N ALA A 193 -12.74 7.41 -2.55
CA ALA A 193 -13.47 8.10 -1.50
C ALA A 193 -14.91 8.45 -1.92
N ALA A 194 -15.08 8.98 -3.14
CA ALA A 194 -16.39 9.28 -3.71
C ALA A 194 -17.27 8.01 -3.83
N ARG A 195 -16.66 6.88 -4.19
CA ARG A 195 -17.34 5.59 -4.33
C ARG A 195 -17.76 4.99 -2.99
N LEU A 196 -16.85 4.91 -2.03
CA LEU A 196 -17.06 4.22 -0.75
C LEU A 196 -17.80 5.07 0.29
N VAL A 197 -17.77 6.40 0.15
CA VAL A 197 -18.39 7.34 1.09
C VAL A 197 -19.21 8.41 0.34
N PRO A 198 -20.23 8.03 -0.46
CA PRO A 198 -20.91 8.95 -1.38
C PRO A 198 -21.70 10.08 -0.70
N ALA A 199 -22.20 9.83 0.52
CA ALA A 199 -22.92 10.83 1.32
C ALA A 199 -22.03 11.63 2.28
N GLY A 200 -20.72 11.36 2.29
CA GLY A 200 -19.75 12.03 3.16
C GLY A 200 -18.69 12.77 2.36
N LYS A 201 -18.11 13.81 2.95
CA LYS A 201 -16.78 14.25 2.51
C LYS A 201 -15.81 13.13 2.91
N SER A 202 -14.77 12.86 2.11
CA SER A 202 -13.73 11.89 2.51
C SER A 202 -13.30 12.15 3.97
N LEU A 203 -13.03 11.13 4.79
CA LEU A 203 -12.52 11.33 6.16
C LEU A 203 -11.25 12.20 6.19
N LEU A 204 -10.51 12.24 5.08
CA LEU A 204 -9.39 13.14 4.86
C LEU A 204 -9.84 14.59 4.60
N GLN A 205 -10.91 14.79 3.82
CA GLN A 205 -11.52 16.10 3.51
C GLN A 205 -12.32 16.68 4.69
N GLU A 206 -13.03 15.86 5.47
CA GLU A 206 -13.68 16.30 6.73
C GLU A 206 -12.64 16.77 7.75
N ALA A 207 -11.52 16.04 7.83
CA ALA A 207 -10.33 16.43 8.59
C ALA A 207 -9.61 17.67 8.02
N MET A 208 -10.04 18.25 6.89
CA MET A 208 -9.56 19.57 6.43
C MET A 208 -10.50 20.72 6.80
N THR A 209 -11.75 20.43 7.22
CA THR A 209 -12.79 21.45 7.48
C THR A 209 -13.32 21.53 8.92
N GLY A 210 -13.18 20.47 9.73
CA GLY A 210 -13.52 20.47 11.16
C GLY A 210 -12.30 20.68 12.08
N PRO A 211 -12.46 20.79 13.41
CA PRO A 211 -11.33 20.72 14.33
C PRO A 211 -10.68 19.35 14.19
N VAL A 212 -9.61 19.32 13.39
CA VAL A 212 -8.81 18.14 13.11
C VAL A 212 -8.36 17.58 14.45
N VAL A 213 -8.77 16.35 14.79
CA VAL A 213 -8.07 15.61 15.84
C VAL A 213 -6.65 15.46 15.32
N ARG A 214 -5.76 16.35 15.76
CA ARG A 214 -4.36 16.31 15.36
C ARG A 214 -3.83 14.93 15.74
N PRO A 215 -3.05 14.28 14.85
CA PRO A 215 -2.43 13.01 15.18
C PRO A 215 -1.73 13.12 16.53
N SER A 216 -2.15 12.28 17.46
CA SER A 216 -1.59 12.11 18.78
C SER A 216 -1.02 10.70 18.89
N GLU A 217 -0.19 10.46 19.90
CA GLU A 217 0.32 9.13 20.21
C GLU A 217 -0.83 8.11 20.37
N ARG A 218 -1.93 8.51 21.02
CA ARG A 218 -3.11 7.65 21.20
C ARG A 218 -3.79 7.28 19.88
N THR A 219 -4.03 8.26 18.99
CA THR A 219 -4.70 7.99 17.71
C THR A 219 -3.80 7.17 16.78
N ALA A 220 -2.49 7.40 16.84
CA ALA A 220 -1.51 6.59 16.10
C ALA A 220 -1.51 5.14 16.60
N LEU A 221 -1.52 4.93 17.93
CA LEU A 221 -1.61 3.59 18.52
C LEU A 221 -2.90 2.85 18.13
N LEU A 222 -4.06 3.55 18.11
CA LEU A 222 -5.33 2.96 17.66
C LEU A 222 -5.27 2.58 16.17
N TYR A 223 -4.65 3.41 15.36
CA TYR A 223 -4.47 3.16 13.93
C TYR A 223 -3.56 1.95 13.69
N ASP A 224 -2.39 1.92 14.34
CA ASP A 224 -1.44 0.81 14.28
C ASP A 224 -2.09 -0.50 14.76
N ASN A 225 -2.87 -0.48 15.86
CA ASN A 225 -3.59 -1.66 16.34
C ASN A 225 -4.63 -2.19 15.33
N PHE A 226 -5.42 -1.29 14.73
CA PHE A 226 -6.42 -1.70 13.74
C PHE A 226 -5.80 -2.44 12.55
N PHE A 227 -4.63 -1.98 12.10
CA PHE A 227 -3.88 -2.58 11.00
C PHE A 227 -2.82 -3.60 11.46
N MET A 228 -2.91 -4.09 12.71
CA MET A 228 -2.04 -5.15 13.23
C MET A 228 -0.54 -4.80 13.11
N THR A 229 -0.20 -3.54 13.36
CA THR A 229 1.16 -2.99 13.26
C THR A 229 1.77 -2.78 14.64
N LEU A 230 2.95 -3.34 14.86
CA LEU A 230 3.78 -3.17 16.04
C LEU A 230 4.91 -2.18 15.73
N ARG A 231 5.27 -1.36 16.72
CA ARG A 231 6.34 -0.35 16.58
C ARG A 231 7.55 -0.74 17.42
N GLY A 232 8.69 -0.97 16.79
CA GLY A 232 9.90 -1.40 17.49
C GLY A 232 11.15 -1.24 16.63
N PRO A 233 12.35 -1.43 17.21
CA PRO A 233 13.58 -1.42 16.43
C PRO A 233 13.54 -2.56 15.41
N VAL A 234 13.61 -2.22 14.13
CA VAL A 234 13.61 -3.15 13.00
C VAL A 234 14.58 -2.62 11.96
N ASP A 235 15.37 -3.51 11.37
CA ASP A 235 16.30 -3.16 10.30
C ASP A 235 15.61 -3.13 8.92
N ASP A 236 16.34 -2.64 7.93
CA ASP A 236 15.85 -2.52 6.56
C ASP A 236 15.57 -3.89 5.94
N ASP A 237 16.43 -4.88 6.19
CA ASP A 237 16.29 -6.22 5.63
C ASP A 237 15.02 -6.92 6.12
N THR A 238 14.68 -6.75 7.40
CA THR A 238 13.42 -7.23 7.99
C THR A 238 12.23 -6.47 7.43
N THR A 239 12.36 -5.16 7.21
CA THR A 239 11.30 -4.33 6.61
C THR A 239 11.03 -4.76 5.15
N ILE A 240 12.08 -5.00 4.36
CA ILE A 240 12.00 -5.47 2.97
C ILE A 240 11.44 -6.89 2.92
N THR A 241 11.89 -7.78 3.81
CA THR A 241 11.35 -9.15 3.92
C THR A 241 9.84 -9.14 4.18
N GLN A 242 9.39 -8.33 5.13
CA GLN A 242 7.95 -8.17 5.43
C GLN A 242 7.15 -7.60 4.25
N LEU A 243 7.75 -6.70 3.47
CA LEU A 243 7.15 -6.18 2.23
C LEU A 243 7.00 -7.30 1.19
N LEU A 244 8.08 -8.02 0.89
CA LEU A 244 8.11 -9.05 -0.15
C LEU A 244 7.10 -10.18 0.11
N ARG A 245 7.00 -10.65 1.36
CA ARG A 245 6.00 -11.65 1.76
C ARG A 245 4.58 -11.18 1.46
N ARG A 246 4.27 -9.93 1.78
CA ARG A 246 2.95 -9.33 1.54
C ARG A 246 2.69 -9.09 0.06
N LEU A 247 3.67 -8.60 -0.70
CA LEU A 247 3.54 -8.43 -2.15
C LEU A 247 3.25 -9.77 -2.82
N ARG A 248 3.93 -10.84 -2.41
CA ARG A 248 3.69 -12.20 -2.93
C ARG A 248 2.27 -12.67 -2.59
N ALA A 249 1.83 -12.49 -1.35
CA ALA A 249 0.47 -12.86 -0.95
C ALA A 249 -0.61 -12.10 -1.74
N VAL A 250 -0.38 -10.81 -2.01
CA VAL A 250 -1.27 -10.00 -2.87
C VAL A 250 -1.23 -10.47 -4.33
N ALA A 251 -0.05 -10.77 -4.87
CA ALA A 251 0.08 -11.29 -6.23
C ALA A 251 -0.61 -12.66 -6.38
N MET A 252 -0.52 -13.52 -5.38
CA MET A 252 -1.26 -14.79 -5.33
C MET A 252 -2.77 -14.53 -5.31
N ASP A 253 -3.28 -13.68 -4.41
CA ASP A 253 -4.70 -13.31 -4.40
C ASP A 253 -5.18 -12.80 -5.77
N LEU A 254 -4.44 -11.87 -6.38
CA LEU A 254 -4.80 -11.33 -7.70
C LEU A 254 -4.79 -12.40 -8.79
N ALA A 255 -3.88 -13.36 -8.72
CA ALA A 255 -3.86 -14.48 -9.66
C ALA A 255 -5.07 -15.42 -9.48
N VAL A 256 -5.57 -15.59 -8.25
CA VAL A 256 -6.75 -16.43 -7.96
C VAL A 256 -8.06 -15.71 -8.30
N ASN A 257 -8.21 -14.49 -7.82
CA ASN A 257 -9.51 -13.81 -7.72
C ASN A 257 -9.62 -12.59 -8.64
N GLY A 258 -8.53 -12.18 -9.29
CA GLY A 258 -8.46 -10.91 -10.01
C GLY A 258 -8.63 -9.69 -9.09
N LEU A 259 -8.64 -8.49 -9.67
CA LEU A 259 -8.87 -7.27 -8.89
C LEU A 259 -10.33 -7.15 -8.42
N TYR A 260 -11.30 -7.70 -9.14
CA TYR A 260 -12.73 -7.57 -8.81
C TYR A 260 -13.40 -8.95 -8.71
N PRO A 261 -13.25 -9.67 -7.58
CA PRO A 261 -13.72 -11.05 -7.42
C PRO A 261 -15.24 -11.21 -7.57
N LEU A 262 -16.00 -10.15 -7.30
CA LEU A 262 -17.46 -10.12 -7.41
C LEU A 262 -17.97 -9.38 -8.65
N GLY A 263 -17.09 -9.09 -9.61
CA GLY A 263 -17.40 -8.33 -10.82
C GLY A 263 -17.02 -6.85 -10.74
N HIS A 264 -16.78 -6.25 -11.90
CA HIS A 264 -16.39 -4.85 -12.05
C HIS A 264 -17.65 -3.96 -12.21
N GLU A 265 -17.74 -2.86 -11.46
CA GLU A 265 -18.89 -1.91 -11.43
C GLU A 265 -19.06 -1.08 -12.73
N GLY A 266 -18.43 -1.49 -13.84
CA GLY A 266 -18.52 -0.85 -15.16
C GLY A 266 -18.50 0.69 -15.17
N ASP A 267 -19.48 1.27 -15.86
CA ASP A 267 -19.65 2.71 -16.09
C ASP A 267 -20.21 3.48 -14.89
N GLU A 268 -20.65 2.80 -13.82
CA GLU A 268 -21.23 3.43 -12.62
C GLU A 268 -20.16 4.02 -11.68
N ARG A 269 -18.88 3.86 -12.02
CA ARG A 269 -17.75 4.36 -11.24
C ARG A 269 -17.65 5.90 -11.30
N PRO A 270 -17.21 6.56 -10.21
CA PRO A 270 -16.85 7.97 -10.22
C PRO A 270 -15.92 8.35 -11.38
N GLU A 271 -16.06 9.58 -11.90
CA GLU A 271 -15.30 10.07 -13.06
C GLU A 271 -13.79 9.92 -12.89
N GLU A 272 -13.27 10.16 -11.69
CA GLU A 272 -11.85 10.04 -11.37
C GLU A 272 -11.32 8.62 -11.59
N LEU A 273 -12.16 7.61 -11.34
CA LEU A 273 -11.82 6.19 -11.53
C LEU A 273 -12.00 5.71 -12.97
N ARG A 274 -12.69 6.47 -13.82
CA ARG A 274 -12.88 6.16 -15.24
C ARG A 274 -11.77 6.73 -16.13
N ARG A 275 -10.79 7.43 -15.55
CA ARG A 275 -9.63 7.95 -16.28
C ARG A 275 -8.79 6.80 -16.85
N VAL A 276 -8.29 6.98 -18.07
CA VAL A 276 -7.47 5.97 -18.77
C VAL A 276 -6.25 5.60 -17.94
N GLU A 277 -5.61 6.58 -17.30
CA GLU A 277 -4.43 6.35 -16.47
C GLU A 277 -4.74 5.48 -15.23
N VAL A 278 -5.97 5.51 -14.72
CA VAL A 278 -6.39 4.65 -13.61
C VAL A 278 -6.64 3.22 -14.09
N ALA A 279 -7.29 3.05 -15.24
CA ALA A 279 -7.46 1.75 -15.87
C ALA A 279 -6.10 1.09 -16.21
N ASP A 280 -5.13 1.88 -16.68
CA ASP A 280 -3.76 1.42 -16.91
C ASP A 280 -3.10 0.96 -15.60
N CYS A 281 -3.34 1.65 -14.49
CA CYS A 281 -2.86 1.20 -13.18
C CYS A 281 -3.50 -0.13 -12.75
N GLU A 282 -4.81 -0.31 -12.95
CA GLU A 282 -5.53 -1.55 -12.62
C GLU A 282 -4.99 -2.74 -13.39
N ASN A 283 -4.77 -2.58 -14.69
CA ASN A 283 -4.26 -3.62 -15.57
C ASN A 283 -2.79 -3.99 -15.28
N ARG A 284 -2.04 -3.08 -14.66
CA ARG A 284 -0.60 -3.26 -14.37
C ARG A 284 -0.30 -3.62 -12.92
N ILE A 285 -1.29 -3.83 -12.05
CA ILE A 285 -1.04 -4.07 -10.61
C ILE A 285 0.02 -5.17 -10.41
N GLY A 286 -0.10 -6.32 -11.08
CA GLY A 286 0.87 -7.41 -10.96
C GLY A 286 2.31 -6.98 -11.26
N HIS A 287 2.52 -6.26 -12.37
CA HIS A 287 3.83 -5.72 -12.73
C HIS A 287 4.34 -4.68 -11.72
N VAL A 288 3.44 -3.83 -11.20
CA VAL A 288 3.81 -2.84 -10.17
C VAL A 288 4.28 -3.53 -8.88
N LEU A 289 3.66 -4.65 -8.48
CA LEU A 289 4.14 -5.42 -7.31
C LEU A 289 5.56 -5.94 -7.53
N HIS A 290 5.85 -6.46 -8.72
CA HIS A 290 7.20 -6.89 -9.11
C HIS A 290 8.20 -5.72 -9.08
N GLU A 291 7.87 -4.60 -9.74
CA GLU A 291 8.72 -3.41 -9.79
C GLU A 291 9.04 -2.86 -8.39
N VAL A 292 8.05 -2.86 -7.48
CA VAL A 292 8.25 -2.47 -6.07
C VAL A 292 9.17 -3.45 -5.35
N GLY A 293 8.99 -4.76 -5.57
CA GLY A 293 9.85 -5.80 -5.02
C GLY A 293 11.31 -5.64 -5.48
N GLU A 294 11.54 -5.45 -6.77
CA GLU A 294 12.86 -5.19 -7.34
C GLU A 294 13.49 -3.92 -6.79
N ALA A 295 12.72 -2.83 -6.71
CA ALA A 295 13.20 -1.55 -6.18
C ALA A 295 13.60 -1.62 -4.70
N ALA A 296 12.92 -2.47 -3.92
CA ALA A 296 13.21 -2.68 -2.49
C ALA A 296 14.52 -3.45 -2.26
N VAL A 297 14.80 -4.48 -3.08
CA VAL A 297 16.01 -5.32 -2.92
C VAL A 297 17.25 -4.75 -3.61
N THR A 298 17.07 -3.84 -4.56
CA THR A 298 18.19 -3.26 -5.31
C THR A 298 18.81 -2.09 -4.53
N PRO A 299 20.13 -2.04 -4.28
CA PRO A 299 20.78 -0.89 -3.65
C PRO A 299 20.58 0.41 -4.46
N ALA A 300 20.45 1.55 -3.79
CA ALA A 300 20.14 2.85 -4.43
C ALA A 300 21.21 3.37 -5.43
N GLY A 301 22.39 2.73 -5.49
CA GLY A 301 23.50 3.11 -6.37
C GLY A 301 23.73 2.22 -7.61
N SER A 302 22.94 1.17 -7.82
CA SER A 302 23.19 0.15 -8.85
C SER A 302 22.50 0.42 -10.20
N LEU A 303 21.70 1.49 -10.32
CA LEU A 303 20.99 1.87 -11.56
C LEU A 303 21.80 2.80 -12.48
N SER A 304 23.12 2.88 -12.29
CA SER A 304 24.02 3.53 -13.23
C SER A 304 24.43 2.54 -14.32
N TYR A 305 24.22 2.93 -15.57
CA TYR A 305 24.45 2.20 -16.84
C TYR A 305 23.31 1.32 -17.35
N GLN A 306 22.37 1.95 -18.04
CA GLN A 306 22.00 1.64 -19.43
C GLN A 306 21.31 2.86 -20.08
#